data_AF-A0A7V8FLF3-F1
#
_entry.id   AF-A0A7V8FLF3-F1
#
_cell.length_a   1.000
_cell.length_b   1.000
_cell.length_c   1.000
_cell.angle_alpha   90.00
_cell.angle_beta   90.00
_cell.angle_gamma   90.00
#
_symmetry.space_group_name_H-M   'P 1'
#
loop_
_entity.id
_entity.type
_entity.pdbx_description
1 polymer ?
#
loop_
_entity_poly.entity_id
_entity_poly.type
_entity_poly.pdbx_seq_one_letter_code
_entity_poly.pdbx_strand_id
1 'polypeptide(L)'
;MNSAHTTRAQALDWLAGQGPAMQDFLQQLVNIDSGSRDEAGVTAVAQAIASHLAGAGITAQLETVPGYGSNLRADVPGTAGGAPILLTGHMDTVYPQGTVAQRPFRMAEGRAYGPGVDDMKAGLVLN
;
A
#
# COMPACT_ATOMS: atom_id res chain seq x y z
N MET A 1 23.01 -21.87 17.55
CA MET A 1 21.88 -21.71 16.60
C MET A 1 22.27 -20.64 15.59
N ASN A 2 22.09 -20.89 14.29
CA ASN A 2 22.62 -20.04 13.22
C ASN A 2 21.91 -18.68 13.19
N SER A 3 22.67 -17.58 13.13
CA SER A 3 22.19 -16.18 13.17
C SER A 3 21.04 -15.90 12.18
N ALA A 4 21.11 -16.48 10.97
CA ALA A 4 20.08 -16.33 9.95
C ALA A 4 18.71 -16.94 10.34
N HIS A 5 18.69 -18.02 11.13
CA HIS A 5 17.43 -18.60 11.62
C HIS A 5 16.77 -17.69 12.67
N THR A 6 17.58 -16.98 13.47
CA THR A 6 17.09 -16.00 14.45
C THR A 6 16.44 -14.80 13.76
N THR A 7 17.04 -14.27 12.69
CA THR A 7 16.49 -13.12 11.93
C THR A 7 15.15 -13.44 11.27
N ARG A 8 14.99 -14.62 10.67
CA ARG A 8 13.73 -15.03 10.04
C ARG A 8 12.59 -15.14 11.07
N ALA A 9 12.85 -15.77 12.21
CA ALA A 9 11.84 -15.91 13.26
C ALA A 9 11.40 -14.54 13.80
N GLN A 10 12.36 -13.66 14.08
CA GLN A 10 12.09 -12.29 14.53
C GLN A 10 11.22 -11.50 13.53
N ALA A 11 11.50 -11.62 12.23
CA ALA A 11 10.70 -10.96 11.21
C ALA A 11 9.26 -11.50 11.16
N LEU A 12 9.07 -12.82 11.26
CA LEU A 12 7.74 -13.43 11.28
C LEU A 12 6.94 -13.05 12.53
N ASP A 13 7.58 -13.03 13.69
CA ASP A 13 6.94 -12.62 14.95
C ASP A 13 6.50 -11.16 14.90
N TRP A 14 7.34 -10.28 14.33
CA TRP A 14 7.00 -8.88 14.14
C TRP A 14 5.81 -8.73 13.18
N LEU A 15 5.83 -9.41 12.02
CA LEU A 15 4.76 -9.40 11.01
C LEU A 15 3.43 -9.90 11.59
N ALA A 16 3.46 -10.95 12.42
CA ALA A 16 2.27 -11.48 13.09
C ALA A 16 1.58 -10.43 13.98
N GLY A 17 2.34 -9.48 14.52
CA GLY A 17 1.83 -8.35 15.29
C GLY A 17 1.29 -7.17 14.46
N GLN A 18 1.56 -7.12 13.15
CA GLN A 18 1.17 -5.97 12.30
C GLN A 18 -0.24 -6.06 11.73
N GLY A 19 -0.94 -7.19 11.93
CA GLY A 19 -2.27 -7.44 11.35
C GLY A 19 -3.26 -6.26 11.48
N PRO A 20 -3.49 -5.73 12.70
CA PRO A 20 -4.38 -4.58 12.89
C PRO A 20 -3.95 -3.32 12.13
N ALA A 21 -2.66 -2.95 12.20
CA ALA A 21 -2.13 -1.77 11.51
C ALA A 21 -2.25 -1.89 9.98
N MET A 22 -2.00 -3.09 9.43
CA MET A 22 -2.20 -3.36 8.01
C MET A 22 -3.68 -3.28 7.61
N GLN A 23 -4.60 -3.77 8.45
CA GLN A 23 -6.04 -3.68 8.18
C GLN A 23 -6.55 -2.24 8.23
N ASP A 24 -6.10 -1.44 9.19
CA ASP A 24 -6.47 -0.03 9.29
C ASP A 24 -5.97 0.75 8.06
N PHE A 25 -4.73 0.49 7.63
CA PHE A 25 -4.19 1.15 6.45
C PHE A 25 -4.87 0.67 5.16
N LEU A 26 -5.17 -0.64 5.04
CA LEU A 26 -5.95 -1.17 3.93
C LEU A 26 -7.34 -0.53 3.86
N GLN A 27 -8.02 -0.39 5.00
CA GLN A 27 -9.32 0.29 5.09
C GLN A 27 -9.22 1.74 4.59
N GLN A 28 -8.16 2.47 4.98
CA GLN A 28 -7.93 3.82 4.50
C GLN A 28 -7.79 3.85 2.97
N LEU A 29 -6.94 3.00 2.40
CA LEU A 29 -6.72 2.98 0.96
C LEU A 29 -7.98 2.56 0.19
N VAL A 30 -8.68 1.51 0.63
CA VAL A 30 -9.88 0.97 -0.05
C VAL A 30 -11.01 1.99 -0.09
N ASN A 31 -11.11 2.85 0.93
CA ASN A 31 -12.11 3.92 0.99
C ASN A 31 -11.76 5.18 0.18
N ILE A 32 -10.76 5.12 -0.70
CA ILE A 32 -10.48 6.15 -1.70
C ILE A 32 -10.93 5.61 -3.07
N ASP A 33 -11.88 6.27 -3.73
CA ASP A 33 -12.15 6.00 -5.14
C ASP A 33 -10.89 6.35 -5.94
N SER A 34 -10.39 5.41 -6.75
CA SER A 34 -9.16 5.59 -7.53
C SER A 34 -9.27 4.87 -8.87
N GLY A 35 -10.25 5.22 -9.69
CA GLY A 35 -10.35 4.67 -11.05
C GLY A 35 -9.10 5.00 -11.89
N SER A 36 -8.73 4.18 -12.88
CA SER A 36 -7.52 4.40 -13.73
C SER A 36 -7.41 5.76 -14.42
N ARG A 37 -8.50 6.53 -14.49
CA ARG A 37 -8.59 7.88 -15.09
C ARG A 37 -8.97 8.96 -14.08
N ASP A 38 -9.11 8.59 -12.82
CA ASP A 38 -9.41 9.51 -11.73
C ASP A 38 -8.09 10.04 -11.16
N GLU A 39 -7.60 11.13 -11.75
CA GLU A 39 -6.33 11.74 -11.34
C GLU A 39 -6.31 12.08 -9.85
N ALA A 40 -7.39 12.65 -9.34
CA ALA A 40 -7.49 13.06 -7.94
C ALA A 40 -7.49 11.84 -7.02
N GLY A 41 -8.22 10.79 -7.38
CA GLY A 41 -8.29 9.54 -6.63
C GLY A 41 -6.95 8.80 -6.55
N VAL A 42 -6.27 8.64 -7.69
CA VAL A 42 -4.94 7.99 -7.74
C VAL A 42 -3.92 8.81 -6.96
N THR A 43 -3.90 10.13 -7.11
CA THR A 43 -3.02 11.01 -6.33
C THR A 43 -3.31 10.95 -4.84
N ALA A 44 -4.58 10.83 -4.42
CA ALA A 44 -4.94 10.69 -3.02
C ALA A 44 -4.42 9.37 -2.41
N VAL A 45 -4.48 8.26 -3.15
CA VAL A 45 -3.86 6.98 -2.72
C VAL A 45 -2.34 7.16 -2.60
N ALA A 46 -1.68 7.80 -3.57
CA ALA A 46 -0.24 8.07 -3.51
C ALA A 46 0.14 8.89 -2.27
N GLN A 47 -0.63 9.93 -1.95
CA GLN A 47 -0.40 10.77 -0.77
C GLN A 47 -0.59 10.01 0.54
N ALA A 48 -1.58 9.11 0.61
CA ALA A 48 -1.78 8.25 1.78
C ALA A 48 -0.58 7.33 2.02
N ILE A 49 -0.05 6.72 0.95
CA ILE A 49 1.15 5.86 1.01
C ILE A 49 2.38 6.68 1.38
N ALA A 50 2.60 7.84 0.76
CA ALA A 50 3.71 8.71 1.10
C ALA A 50 3.68 9.15 2.58
N SER A 51 2.49 9.43 3.11
CA SER A 51 2.31 9.79 4.52
C SER A 51 2.61 8.62 5.45
N HIS A 52 2.19 7.40 5.08
CA HIS A 52 2.51 6.19 5.83
C HIS A 52 4.02 5.93 5.87
N LEU A 53 4.68 6.01 4.72
CA LEU A 53 6.14 5.85 4.59
C LEU A 53 6.91 6.93 5.39
N ALA A 54 6.45 8.17 5.36
CA ALA A 54 7.06 9.25 6.15
C ALA A 54 7.01 8.97 7.66
N GLY A 55 5.94 8.32 8.15
CA GLY A 55 5.84 7.86 9.54
C GLY A 55 6.90 6.82 9.92
N ALA A 56 7.44 6.09 8.94
CA ALA A 56 8.56 5.16 9.09
C ALA A 56 9.93 5.79 8.78
N GLY A 57 9.99 7.11 8.51
CA GLY A 57 11.21 7.81 8.14
C GLY A 57 11.65 7.58 6.69
N ILE A 58 10.76 7.08 5.82
CA ILE A 58 11.02 6.85 4.40
C ILE A 58 10.42 7.99 3.59
N THR A 59 11.26 8.73 2.86
CA THR A 59 10.80 9.81 1.99
C THR A 59 10.32 9.26 0.65
N ALA A 60 9.07 9.56 0.29
CA ALA A 60 8.52 9.25 -1.02
C ALA A 60 8.47 10.51 -1.91
N GLN A 61 8.65 10.31 -3.22
CA GLN A 61 8.51 11.31 -4.27
C GLN A 61 7.25 10.98 -5.07
N LEU A 62 6.46 12.02 -5.36
CA LEU A 62 5.28 11.92 -6.23
C LEU A 62 5.58 12.57 -7.57
N GLU A 63 5.36 11.82 -8.65
CA GLU A 63 5.51 12.30 -10.02
C GLU A 63 4.14 12.37 -10.68
N THR A 64 3.68 13.58 -11.02
CA THR A 64 2.38 13.79 -11.68
C THR A 64 2.37 13.21 -13.09
N VAL A 65 1.32 12.45 -13.40
CA VAL A 65 1.04 11.86 -14.71
C VAL A 65 -0.29 12.42 -15.22
N PRO A 66 -0.28 13.38 -16.15
CA PRO A 66 -1.51 13.97 -16.69
C PRO A 66 -2.46 12.91 -17.25
N GLY A 67 -3.73 12.95 -16.86
CA GLY A 67 -4.76 11.98 -17.24
C GLY A 67 -4.81 10.71 -16.38
N TYR A 68 -3.89 10.53 -15.41
CA TYR A 68 -3.78 9.32 -14.59
C TYR A 68 -3.51 9.55 -13.09
N GLY A 69 -3.07 10.74 -12.67
CA GLY A 69 -2.81 11.06 -11.25
C GLY A 69 -1.32 11.16 -10.93
N SER A 70 -0.80 10.32 -10.04
CA SER A 70 0.62 10.34 -9.65
C SER A 70 1.22 8.95 -9.56
N ASN A 71 2.46 8.82 -10.01
CA ASN A 71 3.33 7.73 -9.59
C ASN A 71 3.96 8.07 -8.23
N LEU A 72 4.25 7.04 -7.43
CA LEU A 72 4.99 7.16 -6.19
C LEU A 72 6.29 6.36 -6.27
N ARG A 73 7.39 6.99 -5.86
CA ARG A 73 8.70 6.36 -5.75
C ARG A 73 9.26 6.58 -4.35
N ALA A 74 9.76 5.53 -3.72
CA ALA A 74 10.52 5.62 -2.48
C ALA A 74 11.78 4.75 -2.58
N ASP A 75 12.88 5.23 -2.02
CA ASP A 75 14.16 4.52 -2.01
C ASP A 75 14.57 4.30 -0.54
N VAL A 76 14.77 3.03 -0.16
CA VAL A 76 15.29 2.66 1.18
C VAL A 76 16.78 2.30 1.02
N PRO A 77 17.72 3.07 1.60
CA PRO A 77 19.14 2.79 1.48
C PRO A 77 19.50 1.42 2.09
N GLY A 78 20.08 0.53 1.28
CA GLY A 78 20.64 -0.72 1.77
C GLY A 78 21.92 -0.50 2.59
N THR A 79 22.19 -1.39 3.55
CA THR A 79 23.40 -1.34 4.39
C THR A 79 24.49 -2.31 3.94
N ALA A 80 24.16 -3.26 3.05
CA ALA A 80 25.08 -4.25 2.51
C ALA A 80 25.14 -4.08 0.99
N GLY A 81 26.34 -4.13 0.39
CA GLY A 81 26.60 -3.88 -1.03
C GLY A 81 26.06 -4.94 -2.01
N GLY A 82 24.80 -5.37 -1.84
CA GLY A 82 24.08 -6.26 -2.73
C GLY A 82 23.33 -5.52 -3.84
N ALA A 83 22.73 -6.29 -4.76
CA ALA A 83 21.88 -5.74 -5.81
C ALA A 83 20.57 -5.15 -5.23
N PRO A 84 20.05 -4.06 -5.81
CA PRO A 84 18.78 -3.48 -5.37
C PRO A 84 17.61 -4.42 -5.65
N ILE A 85 16.59 -4.36 -4.79
CA ILE A 85 15.29 -5.01 -5.00
C ILE A 85 14.29 -3.92 -5.38
N LEU A 86 13.44 -4.20 -6.38
CA LEU A 86 12.33 -3.35 -6.75
C LEU A 86 11.01 -4.01 -6.33
N LEU A 87 10.28 -3.32 -5.46
CA LEU A 87 8.88 -3.62 -5.17
C LEU A 87 8.01 -2.67 -6.00
N THR A 88 6.98 -3.18 -6.64
CA THR A 88 6.12 -2.40 -7.55
C THR A 88 4.66 -2.80 -7.44
N GLY A 89 3.78 -1.87 -7.76
CA GLY A 89 2.33 -2.09 -7.83
C GLY A 89 1.59 -0.90 -8.42
N HIS A 90 0.26 -0.98 -8.44
CA HIS A 90 -0.59 0.09 -8.98
C HIS A 90 -1.64 0.52 -7.96
N MET A 91 -1.95 1.81 -7.97
CA MET A 91 -2.83 2.48 -7.00
C MET A 91 -4.25 2.67 -7.51
N ASP A 92 -4.41 2.61 -8.82
CA ASP A 92 -5.70 2.68 -9.47
C ASP A 92 -6.45 1.36 -9.39
N THR A 93 -7.74 1.43 -9.70
CA THR A 93 -8.66 0.31 -9.77
C THR A 93 -9.49 0.42 -11.03
N VAL A 94 -10.15 -0.68 -11.40
CA VAL A 94 -11.08 -0.72 -12.53
C VAL A 94 -12.44 -0.05 -12.25
N TYR A 95 -12.62 0.53 -11.05
CA TYR A 95 -13.93 1.00 -10.60
C TYR A 95 -14.11 2.51 -10.79
N PRO A 96 -15.31 2.96 -11.19
CA PRO A 96 -15.59 4.38 -11.37
C PRO A 96 -15.73 5.10 -10.02
N GLN A 97 -15.64 6.43 -10.06
CA GLN A 97 -15.90 7.29 -8.90
C GLN A 97 -17.29 7.04 -8.30
N GLY A 98 -17.41 7.14 -6.98
CA GLY A 98 -18.65 6.89 -6.23
C GLY A 98 -18.88 5.41 -5.89
N THR A 99 -17.98 4.52 -6.30
CA THR A 99 -18.09 3.09 -6.00
C THR A 99 -17.88 2.82 -4.50
N VAL A 100 -16.93 3.51 -3.87
CA VAL A 100 -16.69 3.39 -2.42
C VAL A 100 -17.95 3.73 -1.63
N ALA A 101 -18.72 4.75 -2.03
CA ALA A 101 -19.95 5.12 -1.34
C ALA A 101 -21.01 4.01 -1.35
N GLN A 102 -21.03 3.17 -2.40
CA GLN A 102 -22.00 2.07 -2.55
C GLN A 102 -21.55 0.79 -1.85
N ARG A 103 -20.24 0.54 -1.81
CA ARG A 103 -19.65 -0.69 -1.26
C ARG A 103 -18.33 -0.36 -0.55
N PRO A 104 -18.39 0.36 0.59
CA PRO A 104 -17.18 0.79 1.30
C PRO A 104 -16.42 -0.41 1.83
N PHE A 105 -15.21 -0.16 2.34
CA PHE A 105 -14.47 -1.16 3.07
C PHE A 105 -15.33 -1.78 4.17
N ARG A 106 -15.37 -3.10 4.24
CA ARG A 106 -15.99 -3.83 5.35
C ARG A 106 -15.24 -5.13 5.64
N MET A 107 -15.26 -5.52 6.90
CA MET A 107 -14.84 -6.85 7.34
C MET A 107 -16.08 -7.73 7.53
N ALA A 108 -16.06 -8.95 7.00
CA ALA A 108 -17.05 -9.97 7.32
C ALA A 108 -16.42 -11.36 7.21
N GLU A 109 -16.73 -12.24 8.16
CA GLU A 109 -16.30 -13.66 8.15
C GLU A 109 -14.79 -13.83 7.92
N GLY A 110 -13.99 -12.95 8.52
CA GLY A 110 -12.52 -12.98 8.39
C GLY A 110 -11.99 -12.49 7.04
N ARG A 111 -12.81 -11.85 6.21
CA ARG A 111 -12.43 -11.30 4.90
C ARG A 111 -12.68 -9.80 4.84
N ALA A 112 -11.77 -9.11 4.16
CA ALA A 112 -11.92 -7.71 3.78
C ALA A 112 -12.63 -7.62 2.43
N TYR A 113 -13.53 -6.64 2.28
CA TYR A 113 -14.26 -6.38 1.03
C TYR A 113 -14.20 -4.89 0.71
N GLY A 114 -14.11 -4.56 -0.58
CA GLY A 114 -14.21 -3.20 -1.09
C GLY A 114 -13.48 -3.03 -2.43
N PRO A 115 -13.60 -1.86 -3.08
CA PRO A 115 -12.99 -1.60 -4.38
C PRO A 115 -11.46 -1.66 -4.31
N GLY A 116 -10.89 -2.61 -5.06
CA GLY A 116 -9.45 -2.83 -5.12
C GLY A 116 -8.82 -3.39 -3.86
N VAL A 117 -9.63 -3.94 -2.93
CA VAL A 117 -9.14 -4.52 -1.67
C VAL A 117 -8.05 -5.56 -1.88
N ASP A 118 -8.19 -6.40 -2.91
CA ASP A 118 -7.19 -7.40 -3.29
C ASP A 118 -6.30 -6.86 -4.42
N ASP A 119 -6.93 -6.38 -5.51
CA ASP A 119 -6.29 -5.84 -6.72
C ASP A 119 -6.33 -4.29 -6.78
N MET A 120 -5.27 -3.58 -6.36
CA MET A 120 -4.06 -4.10 -5.72
C MET A 120 -3.75 -3.47 -4.36
N LYS A 121 -4.75 -2.94 -3.65
CA LYS A 121 -4.52 -2.17 -2.43
C LYS A 121 -3.94 -3.01 -1.29
N ALA A 122 -4.31 -4.28 -1.14
CA ALA A 122 -3.65 -5.17 -0.18
C ALA A 122 -2.17 -5.41 -0.52
N GLY A 123 -1.84 -5.55 -1.81
CA GLY A 123 -0.44 -5.68 -2.24
C GLY A 123 0.40 -4.44 -1.90
N LEU A 124 -0.17 -3.24 -2.04
CA LEU A 124 0.49 -2.00 -1.65
C LEU A 124 0.73 -1.86 -0.13
N VAL A 125 -0.13 -2.47 0.70
CA VAL A 125 0.04 -2.51 2.16
C VAL A 125 1.14 -3.50 2.58
N LEU A 126 1.37 -4.54 1.77
CA LEU A 126 2.37 -5.57 2.04
C LEU A 126 3.78 -5.22 1.53
N ASN A 127 3.88 -4.33 0.54
CA ASN A 127 5.14 -3.81 -0.01
C ASN A 127 5.84 -2.87 0.98
#